data_AF-A0A7L2RTL8-F1
#
_entry.id   AF-A0A7L2RTL8-F1
#
_cell.length_a   1.000
_cell.length_b   1.000
_cell.length_c   1.000
_cell.angle_alpha   90.00
_cell.angle_beta   90.00
_cell.angle_gamma   90.00
#
_symmetry.space_group_name_H-M   'P 1'
#
loop_
_entity.id
_entity.type
_entity.pdbx_description
1 polymer ?
#
loop_
_entity_poly.entity_id
_entity_poly.type
_entity_poly.pdbx_seq_one_letter_code
_entity_poly.pdbx_strand_id
1 'polypeptide(L)'
;QIPLLHRAMAMSKRPLSLYASPWTSPTWMKTSESYVGKGTLKGQAGDKYHKTWANYFVRFLDEYAKHNLTFWAVTAENEPTAGLINNYPFQCLGFTAEQQRDFIAQDL
;
A
#
# COMPACT_ATOMS: atom_id res chain seq x y z
N GLN A 1 15.59 -6.40 2.12
CA GLN A 1 15.55 -5.02 1.57
C GLN A 1 16.35 -4.06 2.45
N ILE A 2 16.03 -3.92 3.75
CA ILE A 2 16.67 -2.97 4.69
C ILE A 2 18.22 -2.93 4.64
N PRO A 3 18.97 -4.06 4.73
CA PRO A 3 20.43 -4.00 4.68
C PRO A 3 20.99 -3.42 3.37
N LEU A 4 20.31 -3.66 2.25
CA LEU A 4 20.71 -3.11 0.95
C LEU A 4 20.42 -1.61 0.87
N LEU A 5 19.32 -1.14 1.44
CA LEU A 5 19.00 0.29 1.51
C LEU A 5 20.07 1.05 2.31
N HIS A 6 20.50 0.54 3.46
CA HIS A 6 21.59 1.15 4.23
C HIS A 6 22.89 1.22 3.43
N ARG A 7 23.25 0.15 2.70
CA ARG A 7 24.44 0.14 1.85
C ARG A 7 24.33 1.18 0.73
N ALA A 8 23.18 1.28 0.07
CA ALA A 8 22.94 2.28 -0.98
C ALA A 8 23.05 3.71 -0.44
N MET A 9 22.47 3.98 0.73
CA MET A 9 22.55 5.29 1.39
C MET A 9 23.98 5.64 1.81
N ALA A 10 24.74 4.68 2.36
CA ALA A 10 26.14 4.89 2.76
C ALA A 10 27.07 5.15 1.56
N MET A 11 26.74 4.61 0.39
CA MET A 11 27.52 4.81 -0.84
C MET A 11 27.14 6.08 -1.61
N SER A 12 25.96 6.66 -1.33
CA SER A 12 25.48 7.82 -2.04
C SER A 12 26.07 9.12 -1.48
N LYS A 13 26.52 10.00 -2.38
CA LYS A 13 26.93 11.38 -2.02
C LYS A 13 25.74 12.33 -1.84
N ARG A 14 24.56 11.94 -2.30
CA ARG A 14 23.31 12.72 -2.22
C ARG A 14 22.30 12.01 -1.33
N PRO A 15 21.47 12.74 -0.57
CA PRO A 15 20.35 12.12 0.15
C PRO A 15 19.47 11.30 -0.80
N LEU A 16 19.14 10.07 -0.39
CA LEU A 16 18.23 9.21 -1.15
C LEU A 16 16.81 9.36 -0.59
N SER A 17 15.84 9.63 -1.47
CA SER A 17 14.42 9.67 -1.12
C SER A 17 13.80 8.30 -1.32
N LEU A 18 13.32 7.68 -0.24
CA LEU A 18 12.62 6.40 -0.32
C LEU A 18 11.15 6.61 -0.69
N TYR A 19 10.61 5.74 -1.54
CA TYR A 19 9.24 5.77 -2.02
C TYR A 19 8.61 4.38 -1.89
N ALA A 20 7.41 4.28 -1.35
CA ALA A 20 6.72 3.00 -1.17
C ALA A 20 5.37 2.95 -1.91
N SER A 21 5.02 1.76 -2.40
CA SER A 21 3.77 1.51 -3.10
C SER A 21 3.30 0.09 -2.78
N PRO A 22 2.16 -0.11 -2.10
CA PRO A 22 1.63 -1.45 -1.84
C PRO A 22 0.95 -2.02 -3.09
N TRP A 23 0.95 -3.34 -3.21
CA TRP A 23 0.29 -4.06 -4.30
C TRP A 23 -1.01 -4.76 -3.89
N THR A 24 -1.16 -5.13 -2.61
CA THR A 24 -2.31 -5.89 -2.14
C THR A 24 -2.41 -5.79 -0.62
N SER A 25 -3.64 -5.75 -0.10
CA SER A 25 -3.91 -5.89 1.33
C SER A 25 -3.90 -7.36 1.75
N PRO A 26 -3.87 -7.66 3.07
CA PRO A 26 -4.20 -8.99 3.58
C PRO A 26 -5.53 -9.52 3.00
N THR A 27 -5.58 -10.81 2.64
CA THR A 27 -6.72 -11.38 1.91
C THR A 27 -8.04 -11.27 2.65
N TRP A 28 -8.04 -11.37 3.98
CA TRP A 28 -9.25 -11.28 4.80
C TRP A 28 -9.96 -9.91 4.70
N MET A 29 -9.24 -8.87 4.26
CA MET A 29 -9.78 -7.53 4.01
C MET A 29 -10.38 -7.39 2.60
N LYS A 30 -10.14 -8.34 1.70
CA LYS A 30 -10.51 -8.24 0.28
C LYS A 30 -11.80 -8.95 -0.03
N THR A 31 -12.62 -8.37 -0.91
CA THR A 31 -13.87 -9.00 -1.37
C THR A 31 -13.66 -10.35 -2.06
N SER A 32 -12.49 -10.57 -2.67
CA SER A 32 -12.12 -11.83 -3.33
C SER A 32 -11.46 -12.85 -2.43
N GLU A 33 -11.05 -12.47 -1.21
CA GLU A 33 -10.24 -13.30 -0.30
C GLU A 33 -8.96 -13.88 -0.94
N SER A 34 -8.47 -13.22 -1.99
CA SER A 34 -7.31 -13.64 -2.80
C SER A 34 -6.34 -12.48 -3.00
N TYR A 35 -5.05 -12.78 -3.11
CA TYR A 35 -4.04 -11.77 -3.43
C TYR A 35 -4.15 -11.28 -4.88
N VAL A 36 -4.61 -12.14 -5.78
CA VAL A 36 -4.68 -11.92 -7.24
C VAL A 36 -6.13 -11.87 -7.72
N GLY A 37 -6.32 -11.38 -8.94
CA GLY A 37 -7.64 -11.26 -9.57
C GLY A 37 -8.48 -10.11 -9.02
N LYS A 38 -9.68 -9.96 -9.58
CA LYS A 38 -10.59 -8.87 -9.25
C LYS A 38 -10.97 -8.90 -7.77
N GLY A 39 -10.69 -7.82 -7.04
CA GLY A 39 -11.02 -7.69 -5.63
C GLY A 39 -10.63 -6.33 -5.06
N THR A 40 -11.54 -5.73 -4.29
CA THR A 40 -11.39 -4.45 -3.60
C THR A 40 -11.35 -4.69 -2.08
N LEU A 41 -11.11 -3.64 -1.28
CA LEU A 41 -11.40 -3.73 0.15
C LEU A 41 -12.88 -4.03 0.38
N LYS A 42 -13.18 -4.78 1.44
CA LYS A 42 -14.55 -5.01 1.93
C LYS A 42 -15.12 -3.72 2.50
N GLY A 43 -16.43 -3.54 2.33
CA GLY A 43 -17.16 -2.40 2.88
C GLY A 43 -16.87 -1.09 2.15
N GLN A 44 -16.72 0.02 2.88
CA GLN A 44 -16.63 1.37 2.33
C GLN A 44 -15.72 2.27 3.16
N ALA A 45 -15.23 3.36 2.57
CA ALA A 45 -14.39 4.34 3.26
C ALA A 45 -15.01 4.80 4.60
N GLY A 46 -14.16 5.01 5.59
CA GLY A 46 -14.52 5.31 6.98
C GLY A 46 -14.85 4.09 7.85
N ASP A 47 -14.94 2.88 7.28
CA ASP A 47 -15.23 1.66 8.01
C ASP A 47 -13.99 0.99 8.64
N LYS A 48 -14.22 -0.15 9.30
CA LYS A 48 -13.13 -0.90 9.96
C LYS A 48 -12.07 -1.44 8.99
N TYR A 49 -12.44 -1.81 7.77
CA TYR A 49 -11.50 -2.40 6.80
C TYR A 49 -10.60 -1.31 6.23
N HIS A 50 -11.17 -0.17 5.84
CA HIS A 50 -10.42 0.96 5.28
C HIS A 50 -9.51 1.60 6.33
N LYS A 51 -10.01 1.83 7.56
CA LYS A 51 -9.16 2.29 8.68
C LYS A 51 -8.05 1.31 9.01
N THR A 52 -8.32 0.01 8.97
CA THR A 52 -7.26 -0.99 9.19
C THR A 52 -6.22 -0.96 8.08
N TRP A 53 -6.62 -0.67 6.84
CA TRP A 53 -5.68 -0.54 5.72
C TRP A 53 -4.81 0.69 5.88
N ALA A 54 -5.39 1.85 6.23
CA ALA A 54 -4.61 3.05 6.55
C ALA A 54 -3.63 2.82 7.72
N ASN A 55 -4.07 2.16 8.80
CA ASN A 55 -3.19 1.79 9.92
C ASN A 55 -2.04 0.84 9.49
N TYR A 56 -2.24 0.05 8.43
CA TYR A 56 -1.18 -0.78 7.87
C TYR A 56 -0.06 0.06 7.26
N PHE A 57 -0.37 1.20 6.61
CA PHE A 57 0.65 2.15 6.14
C PHE A 57 1.44 2.74 7.29
N VAL A 58 0.76 3.21 8.34
CA VAL A 58 1.42 3.77 9.54
C VAL A 58 2.36 2.73 10.14
N ARG A 59 1.87 1.49 10.32
CA ARG A 59 2.70 0.41 10.86
C ARG A 59 3.89 0.09 9.96
N PHE A 60 3.72 0.08 8.64
CA PHE A 60 4.84 -0.11 7.70
C PHE A 60 5.91 0.98 7.90
N LEU A 61 5.50 2.25 7.99
CA LEU A 61 6.41 3.37 8.20
C LEU A 61 7.10 3.29 9.57
N ASP A 62 6.35 2.97 10.63
CA ASP A 62 6.90 2.81 11.99
C ASP A 62 7.92 1.68 12.07
N GLU A 63 7.64 0.53 11.45
CA GLU A 63 8.58 -0.59 11.44
C GLU A 63 9.88 -0.24 10.68
N TYR A 64 9.80 0.49 9.57
CA TYR A 64 11.01 0.97 8.88
C TYR A 64 11.74 2.07 9.64
N ALA A 65 11.01 2.93 10.35
CA ALA A 65 11.60 3.97 11.20
C ALA A 65 12.44 3.37 12.35
N LYS A 66 12.06 2.22 12.91
CA LYS A 66 12.89 1.47 13.89
C LYS A 66 14.26 1.05 13.33
N HIS A 67 14.39 1.00 12.00
CA HIS A 67 15.64 0.74 11.30
C HIS A 67 16.30 2.02 10.77
N ASN A 68 15.92 3.22 11.24
CA ASN A 68 16.45 4.51 10.76
C ASN A 68 16.24 4.73 9.24
N LEU A 69 15.12 4.25 8.70
CA LEU A 69 14.71 4.49 7.32
C LEU A 69 13.43 5.32 7.29
N THR A 70 13.47 6.48 6.64
CA THR A 70 12.33 7.39 6.48
C THR A 70 11.91 7.47 5.02
N PHE A 71 10.61 7.47 4.76
CA PHE A 71 10.04 7.59 3.42
C PHE A 71 9.72 9.04 3.08
N TRP A 72 10.06 9.43 1.86
CA TRP A 72 9.70 10.74 1.30
C TRP A 72 8.23 10.76 0.88
N ALA A 73 7.74 9.68 0.29
CA ALA A 73 6.34 9.58 -0.12
C ALA A 73 5.87 8.13 -0.23
N VAL A 74 4.55 7.97 -0.31
CA VAL A 74 3.86 6.71 -0.59
C VAL A 74 2.83 6.92 -1.70
N THR A 75 2.49 5.89 -2.46
CA THR A 75 1.25 5.86 -3.24
C THR A 75 0.10 5.36 -2.37
N ALA A 76 -1.13 5.70 -2.73
CA ALA A 76 -2.32 5.10 -2.08
C ALA A 76 -2.52 3.62 -2.47
N GLU A 77 -2.11 3.23 -3.68
CA GLU A 77 -2.11 1.84 -4.17
C GLU A 77 -1.27 1.78 -5.46
N ASN A 78 -0.61 0.66 -5.71
CA ASN A 78 0.01 0.39 -6.99
C ASN A 78 -1.03 -0.08 -8.01
N GLU A 79 -1.13 0.59 -9.17
CA GLU A 79 -2.02 0.19 -10.27
C GLU A 79 -3.46 -0.17 -9.79
N PRO A 80 -4.20 0.75 -9.14
CA PRO A 80 -5.50 0.45 -8.53
C PRO A 80 -6.55 -0.10 -9.51
N THR A 81 -6.39 0.14 -10.82
CA THR A 81 -7.26 -0.40 -11.87
C THR A 81 -7.02 -1.89 -12.12
N ALA A 82 -5.86 -2.44 -11.78
CA ALA A 82 -5.52 -3.85 -11.95
C ALA A 82 -6.46 -4.77 -11.15
N GLY A 83 -6.76 -4.40 -9.90
CA GLY A 83 -7.69 -5.14 -9.05
C GLY A 83 -9.16 -5.06 -9.48
N LEU A 84 -9.47 -4.34 -10.56
CA LEU A 84 -10.80 -4.33 -11.19
C LEU A 84 -10.90 -5.31 -12.38
N ILE A 85 -9.78 -5.89 -12.81
CA ILE A 85 -9.69 -6.82 -13.95
C ILE A 85 -9.89 -8.26 -13.45
N ASN A 86 -10.80 -9.00 -14.09
CA ASN A 86 -11.00 -10.42 -13.80
C ASN A 86 -9.72 -11.20 -14.12
N ASN A 87 -9.35 -12.14 -13.23
CA ASN A 87 -8.18 -13.01 -13.39
C ASN A 87 -6.84 -12.26 -13.60
N TYR A 88 -6.69 -11.05 -13.07
CA TYR A 88 -5.40 -10.37 -13.05
C TYR A 88 -4.32 -11.27 -12.39
N PRO A 89 -3.14 -11.46 -13.00
CA PRO A 89 -2.30 -12.63 -12.74
C PRO A 89 -1.45 -12.56 -11.47
N PHE A 90 -1.35 -11.40 -10.82
CA PHE A 90 -0.54 -11.22 -9.61
C PHE A 90 -1.18 -10.25 -8.62
N GLN A 91 -0.46 -9.90 -7.55
CA GLN A 91 -0.94 -9.11 -6.43
C GLN A 91 -1.54 -7.78 -6.92
N CYS A 92 -2.80 -7.53 -6.59
CA CYS A 92 -3.48 -6.29 -6.93
C CYS A 92 -4.58 -5.98 -5.91
N LEU A 93 -4.83 -4.71 -5.59
CA LEU A 93 -5.99 -4.25 -4.84
C LEU A 93 -6.77 -3.22 -5.66
N GLY A 94 -8.05 -3.49 -5.88
CA GLY A 94 -8.88 -2.68 -6.75
C GLY A 94 -9.41 -1.43 -6.07
N PHE A 95 -9.31 -0.29 -6.76
CA PHE A 95 -10.05 0.94 -6.44
C PHE A 95 -10.57 1.59 -7.74
N THR A 96 -11.85 2.00 -7.76
CA THR A 96 -12.29 3.04 -8.70
C THR A 96 -11.74 4.41 -8.28
N ALA A 97 -11.83 5.41 -9.16
CA ALA A 97 -11.40 6.78 -8.84
C ALA A 97 -12.14 7.34 -7.61
N GLU A 98 -13.44 7.04 -7.47
CA GLU A 98 -14.28 7.45 -6.35
C GLU A 98 -13.87 6.73 -5.06
N GLN A 99 -13.65 5.40 -5.14
CA GLN A 99 -13.18 4.63 -3.98
C GLN A 99 -11.82 5.12 -3.49
N GLN A 100 -10.90 5.42 -4.41
CA GLN A 100 -9.58 5.94 -4.06
C GLN A 100 -9.67 7.34 -3.46
N ARG A 101 -10.49 8.23 -4.04
CA ARG A 101 -10.78 9.56 -3.48
C ARG A 101 -11.30 9.44 -2.04
N ASP A 102 -12.30 8.60 -1.81
CA ASP A 102 -12.96 8.51 -0.52
C ASP A 102 -12.07 7.85 0.53
N PHE A 103 -11.28 6.83 0.15
CA PHE A 103 -10.28 6.23 1.03
C PHE A 103 -9.22 7.24 1.46
N ILE A 104 -8.69 8.05 0.53
CA ILE A 104 -7.72 9.10 0.84
C ILE A 104 -8.35 10.19 1.72
N ALA A 105 -9.60 10.57 1.46
CA ALA A 105 -10.24 11.64 2.21
C ALA A 105 -10.63 11.24 3.64
N GLN A 106 -10.98 9.97 3.86
CA GLN A 106 -11.61 9.52 5.11
C GLN A 106 -10.72 8.66 6.00
N ASP A 107 -9.68 8.01 5.45
CA ASP A 107 -8.93 6.99 6.16
C ASP A 107 -7.40 7.16 6.10
N LEU A 108 -6.82 7.38 4.92
CA LEU A 108 -5.36 7.44 4.70
C LEU A 108 -4.75 8.81 5.02
#